data_AF-A0A951N7B3-F1
#
_entry.id   AF-A0A951N7B3-F1
#
_cell.length_a   1.000
_cell.length_b   1.000
_cell.length_c   1.000
_cell.angle_alpha   90.00
_cell.angle_beta   90.00
_cell.angle_gamma   90.00
#
_symmetry.space_group_name_H-M   'P 1'
#
loop_
_entity.id
_entity.type
_entity.pdbx_description
1 polymer ?
#
loop_
_entity_poly.entity_id
_entity_poly.type
_entity_poly.pdbx_seq_one_letter_code
_entity_poly.pdbx_strand_id
1 'polypeptide(L)' 'MLDPGMGKKATVTRAGIRADNGLIHVIDTVLIPPSVQRAMMAKQPMMNNKMDSKMDGNM' A
#
# COMPACT_ATOMS: atom_id res chain seq x y z
N MET A 1 -13.14 -12.57 5.42
CA MET A 1 -11.71 -12.56 5.77
C MET A 1 -10.92 -12.23 4.50
N LEU A 2 -10.55 -10.96 4.30
CA LEU A 2 -9.62 -10.55 3.24
C LEU A 2 -8.33 -10.17 3.96
N ASP A 3 -7.23 -10.87 3.67
CA ASP A 3 -5.97 -10.65 4.38
C ASP A 3 -5.40 -9.24 4.14
N PRO A 4 -4.90 -8.56 5.19
CA PRO A 4 -4.44 -7.17 5.11
C PRO A 4 -3.06 -6.99 4.47
N GLY A 5 -2.51 -8.01 3.81
CA GLY A 5 -1.08 -8.07 3.44
C GLY A 5 -0.74 -8.40 1.99
N MET A 6 -1.71 -8.68 1.10
CA MET A 6 -1.41 -8.92 -0.31
C MET A 6 -2.04 -7.84 -1.17
N GLY A 7 -1.21 -7.07 -1.89
CA GLY A 7 -1.68 -6.22 -2.97
C GLY A 7 -2.68 -6.98 -3.83
N LYS A 8 -3.81 -6.36 -4.14
CA LYS A 8 -4.89 -7.01 -4.89
C LYS A 8 -4.31 -7.62 -6.17
N LYS A 9 -4.45 -8.95 -6.31
CA LYS A 9 -4.11 -9.64 -7.56
C LYS A 9 -5.13 -9.20 -8.60
N ALA A 10 -4.65 -8.69 -9.74
CA ALA A 10 -5.49 -8.39 -10.89
C ALA A 10 -5.52 -9.60 -11.83
N THR A 11 -6.70 -9.94 -12.36
CA THR A 11 -6.86 -11.06 -13.30
C THR A 11 -6.92 -10.52 -14.72
N VAL A 12 -6.22 -11.18 -15.64
CA VAL A 12 -6.30 -10.84 -17.07
C VAL A 12 -7.63 -11.35 -17.62
N THR A 13 -8.48 -10.44 -18.09
CA THR A 13 -9.81 -10.74 -18.66
C THR A 13 -9.76 -10.88 -20.17
N ARG A 14 -8.78 -10.23 -20.84
CA ARG A 14 -8.50 -10.41 -22.27
C ARG A 14 -7.02 -10.22 -22.54
N ALA A 15 -6.39 -11.18 -23.19
CA ALA A 15 -4.96 -11.16 -23.51
C ALA A 15 -4.70 -10.98 -25.01
N GLY A 16 -3.52 -10.45 -25.37
CA GLY A 16 -2.98 -10.56 -26.74
C GLY A 16 -3.62 -9.64 -27.78
N ILE A 17 -4.13 -8.47 -27.36
CA ILE A 17 -4.64 -7.47 -28.30
C ILE A 17 -3.45 -6.80 -28.98
N ARG A 18 -3.38 -6.82 -30.32
CA ARG A 18 -2.29 -6.18 -31.08
C ARG A 18 -2.40 -4.65 -31.02
N ALA A 19 -1.27 -3.99 -30.81
CA ALA A 19 -1.07 -2.56 -30.96
C ALA A 19 0.18 -2.31 -31.83
N ASP A 20 0.31 -1.10 -32.40
CA ASP A 20 1.40 -0.77 -33.33
C ASP A 20 2.79 -0.97 -32.73
N ASN A 21 2.90 -0.88 -31.40
CA ASN A 21 4.14 -0.99 -30.64
C ASN A 21 4.16 -2.17 -29.66
N GLY A 22 3.23 -3.13 -29.74
CA GLY A 22 3.24 -4.30 -28.86
C GLY A 22 1.87 -4.94 -28.62
N LEU A 23 1.64 -5.33 -27.37
CA LEU A 23 0.43 -6.04 -26.94
C LEU A 23 -0.25 -5.34 -25.76
N ILE A 24 -1.58 -5.38 -25.77
CA ILE A 24 -2.42 -4.91 -24.67
C ILE A 24 -3.08 -6.12 -24.00
N HIS A 25 -3.08 -6.11 -22.66
CA HIS A 25 -3.78 -7.06 -21.81
C HIS A 25 -4.75 -6.28 -20.91
N VAL A 26 -6.02 -6.70 -20.89
CA VAL A 26 -7.07 -6.09 -20.06
C VAL A 26 -7.12 -6.81 -18.72
N ILE A 27 -7.22 -6.05 -17.63
CA ILE A 27 -7.32 -6.55 -16.26
C ILE A 27 -8.59 -6.04 -15.56
N ASP A 28 -9.08 -6.79 -14.58
CA ASP A 28 -10.30 -6.50 -13.83
C ASP A 28 -10.13 -5.46 -12.70
N THR A 29 -8.89 -5.12 -12.34
CA THR A 29 -8.57 -4.30 -11.17
C THR A 29 -7.43 -3.31 -11.47
N VAL A 30 -7.48 -2.13 -10.86
CA VAL A 30 -6.42 -1.11 -10.99
C VAL A 30 -5.19 -1.48 -10.16
N LEU A 31 -4.00 -1.40 -10.77
CA LEU A 31 -2.73 -1.58 -10.07
C LEU A 31 -2.31 -0.31 -9.34
N ILE A 32 -2.04 -0.43 -8.03
CA ILE A 32 -1.54 0.68 -7.21
C ILE A 32 -0.04 0.48 -6.97
N PRO A 33 0.82 1.45 -7.34
CA PRO A 33 2.25 1.34 -7.10
C PRO A 33 2.59 1.20 -5.60
N PRO A 34 3.63 0.43 -5.22
CA PRO A 34 4.04 0.30 -3.82
C PRO A 34 4.41 1.64 -3.16
N SER A 35 4.89 2.62 -3.94
CA SER A 35 5.19 3.97 -3.43
C SER A 35 3.95 4.70 -2.91
N VAL A 36 2.82 4.56 -3.60
CA VAL A 36 1.53 5.15 -3.19
C VAL A 36 1.05 4.48 -1.90
N GLN A 37 1.14 3.15 -1.81
CA GLN A 37 0.80 2.43 -0.58
C GLN A 37 1.66 2.88 0.61
N ARG A 38 2.97 3.02 0.42
CA ARG A 38 3.87 3.55 1.46
C ARG A 38 3.52 4.97 1.86
N ALA A 39 3.20 5.84 0.91
CA ALA A 39 2.81 7.23 1.20
C ALA A 39 1.50 7.30 2.01
N MET A 40 0.55 6.40 1.76
CA MET A 40 -0.69 6.29 2.54
C MET A 40 -0.44 5.80 3.97
N MET A 41 0.46 4.82 4.15
CA MET A 41 0.81 4.28 5.48
C MET A 41 1.67 5.25 6.31
N ALA A 42 2.61 5.96 5.68
CA ALA A 42 3.49 6.94 6.35
C ALA A 42 2.76 8.19 6.86
N LYS A 43 1.51 8.41 6.43
CA LYS A 43 0.66 9.51 6.94
C LYS A 43 -0.02 9.20 8.27
N GLN A 44 0.15 8.01 8.85
CA GLN A 44 -0.27 7.77 10.24
C GLN A 44 0.77 8.39 11.18
N PRO A 45 0.44 9.47 11.93
CA PRO A 45 1.31 9.90 13.01
C PRO A 45 1.33 8.77 14.03
N MET A 46 2.49 8.14 14.19
CA MET A 46 2.76 7.29 15.34
C MET A 46 2.55 8.19 16.57
N MET A 47 1.42 8.06 17.25
CA MET A 47 1.20 8.69 18.54
C MET A 47 2.27 8.13 19.48
N ASN A 48 3.35 8.89 19.66
CA ASN A 48 4.32 8.60 20.70
C ASN A 48 3.60 8.79 22.03
N ASN A 49 3.27 7.69 22.70
CA ASN A 49 3.21 7.74 24.16
C ASN A 49 4.64 7.99 24.64
N LYS A 50 5.02 9.27 24.65
CA LYS A 50 5.97 9.75 25.65
C LYS A 50 5.29 9.48 27.00
N MET A 51 5.68 8.39 27.65
CA MET A 51 5.73 8.40 29.11
C MET A 51 7.04 9.08 29.47
N ASP A 52 7.08 10.37 29.25
CA ASP A 52 8.00 11.31 29.86
C ASP A 52 7.55 11.63 31.29
N SER A 53 7.30 10.61 32.10
CA SER A 53 7.46 10.75 33.55
C SER A 53 8.89 10.31 33.89
N LYS A 54 9.83 11.19 33.54
CA LYS A 54 11.15 11.21 34.16
C LYS A 54 10.94 11.10 35.66
N MET A 55 11.74 10.27 36.31
CA MET A 55 11.94 10.30 37.75
C MET A 55 12.13 11.75 38.21
N ASP A 56 11.10 12.37 38.75
CA ASP A 56 11.16 13.54 39.61
C ASP A 56 11.63 13.08 40.99
N GLY A 57 12.92 12.71 41.03
CA GLY A 57 13.69 12.74 42.26
C GLY A 57 13.78 14.19 42.72
N ASN A 58 12.90 14.58 43.64
CA ASN A 58 13.10 15.74 44.50
C ASN A 58 12.36 15.57 45.84
N MET A 59 12.91 14.71 46.71
CA MET A 59 13.26 14.96 48.13
C MET A 59 13.67 13.64 48.79
#